data_AF-R5FF52-F1
#
_entry.id   AF-R5FF52-F1
#
_cell.length_a   1.000
_cell.length_b   1.000
_cell.length_c   1.000
_cell.angle_alpha   90.00
_cell.angle_beta   90.00
_cell.angle_gamma   90.00
#
_symmetry.space_group_name_H-M   'P 1'
#
loop_
_entity.id
_entity.type
_entity.pdbx_description
1 polymer ?
#
loop_
_entity_poly.entity_id
_entity_poly.type
_entity_poly.pdbx_seq_one_letter_code
_entity_poly.pdbx_strand_id
1 'polypeptide(L)'
;MKTFFFDTLNRYKRFSEKLDAKTILCNKSWWIFNDSGEKEIYIFQEDGSLIISFNGKVTHATWQYIPANKSLVISTSKESYMLHPAFVDENIFALQQDGTNKFAFMIDESQKSNFVPKSLRELTHYFEEKEVKRIQEEERQQQLYIEATRQRKIEQKENQRIELLKGIAEESWERNKDKILINDKGYIRSQKYSKDTFYGTLVCGIAAIIGVCSILILWWGKLYTVPTWGYVLGFCAFTGLIGFPISIILSSIICKGYFASDYDKKKNQYINDYIEKKLRGN
;
A
#
# COMPACT_ATOMS: atom_id res chain seq x y z
N MET A 1 21.74 -40.90 19.75
CA MET A 1 22.05 -39.56 19.21
C MET A 1 22.96 -38.83 20.18
N LYS A 2 24.08 -38.24 19.73
CA LYS A 2 24.95 -37.47 20.62
C LYS A 2 24.37 -36.07 20.85
N THR A 3 24.39 -35.62 22.11
CA THR A 3 23.86 -34.32 22.51
C THR A 3 24.94 -33.53 23.26
N PHE A 4 24.99 -32.22 23.06
CA PHE A 4 26.00 -31.33 23.63
C PHE A 4 25.34 -30.28 24.53
N PHE A 5 26.00 -29.94 25.63
CA PHE A 5 25.61 -28.77 26.41
C PHE A 5 25.96 -27.51 25.62
N PHE A 6 24.98 -26.64 25.38
CA PHE A 6 25.18 -25.47 24.53
C PHE A 6 24.42 -24.27 25.07
N ASP A 7 25.09 -23.53 25.95
CA ASP A 7 24.49 -22.43 26.71
C ASP A 7 24.08 -21.23 25.83
N THR A 8 24.79 -21.05 24.71
CA THR A 8 24.47 -20.06 23.68
C THR A 8 23.05 -20.24 23.15
N LEU A 9 22.63 -21.45 22.74
CA LEU A 9 21.27 -21.68 22.22
C LEU A 9 20.18 -21.40 23.25
N ASN A 10 20.45 -21.57 24.55
CA ASN A 10 19.48 -21.20 25.58
C ASN A 10 19.23 -19.69 25.65
N ARG A 11 20.23 -18.85 25.38
CA ARG A 11 20.03 -17.39 25.22
C ARG A 11 19.23 -17.07 23.95
N TYR A 12 19.36 -17.91 22.94
CA TYR A 12 18.73 -17.76 21.63
C TYR A 12 17.43 -18.57 21.47
N LYS A 13 16.81 -19.03 22.58
CA LYS A 13 15.54 -19.80 22.64
C LYS A 13 14.34 -19.02 22.10
N ARG A 14 14.36 -18.74 20.80
CA ARG A 14 13.31 -18.05 20.08
C ARG A 14 13.20 -18.69 18.71
N PHE A 15 12.53 -19.84 18.66
CA PHE A 15 12.06 -20.38 17.39
C PHE A 15 10.60 -20.07 17.17
N SER A 16 10.39 -19.60 15.94
CA SER A 16 9.12 -19.25 15.32
C SER A 16 8.03 -20.25 15.69
N GLU A 17 6.95 -19.73 16.29
CA GLU A 17 5.73 -20.49 16.63
C GLU A 17 5.05 -21.16 15.41
N LYS A 18 5.51 -20.88 14.18
CA LYS A 18 4.91 -21.33 12.92
C LYS A 18 5.81 -22.26 12.10
N LEU A 19 6.59 -23.10 12.76
CA LEU A 19 7.47 -24.04 12.04
C LEU A 19 6.79 -25.41 11.87
N ASP A 20 6.47 -25.78 10.62
CA ASP A 20 6.03 -27.15 10.31
C ASP A 20 7.24 -28.09 10.30
N ALA A 21 7.56 -28.62 11.47
CA ALA A 21 8.70 -29.52 11.68
C ALA A 21 8.65 -30.75 10.75
N LYS A 22 7.45 -31.22 10.36
CA LYS A 22 7.29 -32.33 9.43
C LYS A 22 7.84 -31.98 8.06
N THR A 23 7.46 -30.81 7.52
CA THR A 23 7.92 -30.33 6.22
C THR A 23 9.43 -30.08 6.17
N ILE A 24 10.04 -29.71 7.29
CA ILE A 24 11.48 -29.47 7.37
C ILE A 24 12.26 -30.78 7.42
N LEU A 25 11.82 -31.71 8.26
CA LEU A 25 12.52 -32.96 8.51
C LEU A 25 12.41 -33.94 7.34
N CYS A 26 11.21 -34.08 6.78
CA CYS A 26 10.92 -35.08 5.75
C CYS A 26 11.65 -34.76 4.44
N ASN A 27 11.96 -35.81 3.68
CA ASN A 27 12.55 -35.73 2.34
C ASN A 27 13.97 -35.11 2.30
N LYS A 28 14.65 -35.03 3.45
CA LYS A 28 16.03 -34.58 3.57
C LYS A 28 16.89 -35.60 4.32
N SER A 29 18.17 -35.64 3.96
CA SER A 29 19.19 -36.37 4.69
C SER A 29 19.89 -35.45 5.67
N TRP A 30 19.87 -35.81 6.95
CA TRP A 30 20.43 -35.01 8.03
C TRP A 30 21.71 -35.66 8.55
N TRP A 31 22.85 -34.99 8.35
CA TRP A 31 24.11 -35.39 8.97
C TRP A 31 24.12 -34.97 10.44
N ILE A 32 24.27 -35.92 11.35
CA ILE A 32 24.30 -35.65 12.78
C ILE A 32 25.71 -35.21 13.15
N PHE A 33 25.82 -34.04 13.77
CA PHE A 33 27.09 -33.57 14.30
C PHE A 33 27.52 -34.48 15.45
N ASN A 34 28.62 -35.18 15.26
CA ASN A 34 29.40 -35.77 16.33
C ASN A 34 30.80 -35.13 16.28
N ASP A 35 31.32 -34.79 17.45
CA ASP A 35 32.70 -34.32 17.65
C ASP A 35 33.77 -35.37 17.28
N SER A 36 33.34 -36.59 16.96
CA SER A 36 34.19 -37.73 16.63
C SER A 36 34.55 -37.79 15.14
N GLY A 37 33.86 -37.02 14.29
CA GLY A 37 34.07 -36.98 12.84
C GLY A 37 33.50 -38.18 12.08
N GLU A 38 32.73 -39.03 12.74
CA GLU A 38 32.10 -40.21 12.15
C GLU A 38 30.87 -39.82 11.34
N LYS A 39 30.57 -40.58 10.27
CA LYS A 39 29.44 -40.28 9.41
C LYS A 39 28.16 -40.91 9.99
N GLU A 40 27.35 -40.10 10.64
CA GLU A 40 26.00 -40.46 11.12
C GLU A 40 24.95 -39.67 10.32
N ILE A 41 24.02 -40.35 9.64
CA ILE A 41 22.95 -39.74 8.83
C ILE A 41 21.58 -40.25 9.27
N TYR A 42 20.64 -39.33 9.45
CA TYR A 42 19.25 -39.60 9.79
C TYR A 42 18.38 -39.17 8.62
N ILE A 43 17.52 -40.08 8.14
CA ILE A 43 16.61 -39.83 7.02
C ILE A 43 15.19 -40.04 7.54
N PHE A 44 14.45 -38.93 7.66
CA PHE A 44 13.07 -38.93 8.16
C PHE A 44 12.11 -39.13 7.01
N GLN A 45 11.28 -40.16 7.09
CA GLN A 45 10.25 -40.48 6.10
C GLN A 45 8.89 -39.95 6.54
N GLU A 46 8.03 -39.59 5.59
CA GLU A 46 6.71 -39.01 5.88
C GLU A 46 5.75 -39.96 6.62
N ASP A 47 6.00 -41.27 6.53
CA ASP A 47 5.24 -42.35 7.18
C ASP A 47 5.59 -42.56 8.66
N GLY A 48 6.55 -41.79 9.20
CA GLY A 48 7.03 -41.91 10.57
C GLY A 48 8.18 -42.92 10.75
N SER A 49 8.69 -43.51 9.67
CA SER A 49 9.92 -44.31 9.73
C SER A 49 11.17 -43.42 9.71
N LEU A 50 12.18 -43.83 10.47
CA LEU A 50 13.48 -43.16 10.54
C LEU A 50 14.57 -44.15 10.16
N ILE A 51 15.36 -43.81 9.15
CA ILE A 51 16.53 -44.61 8.76
C ILE A 51 17.77 -43.94 9.32
N ILE A 52 18.51 -44.66 10.16
CA ILE A 52 19.77 -44.21 10.75
C ILE A 52 20.92 -44.96 10.09
N SER A 53 21.83 -44.25 9.42
CA SER A 53 23.05 -44.80 8.86
C SER A 53 24.26 -44.31 9.66
N PHE A 54 25.00 -45.24 10.25
CA PHE A 54 26.23 -44.95 10.99
C PHE A 54 27.41 -45.66 10.32
N ASN A 55 28.30 -44.90 9.70
CA ASN A 55 29.44 -45.41 8.90
C ASN A 55 29.03 -46.54 7.93
N GLY A 56 27.85 -46.41 7.31
CA GLY A 56 27.30 -47.38 6.36
C GLY A 56 26.45 -48.50 6.97
N LYS A 57 26.41 -48.66 8.30
CA LYS A 57 25.51 -49.60 8.97
C LYS A 57 24.14 -48.97 9.17
N VAL A 58 23.09 -49.63 8.70
CA VAL A 58 21.72 -49.12 8.74
C VAL A 58 20.96 -49.71 9.92
N THR A 59 20.27 -48.85 10.67
CA THR A 59 19.34 -49.20 11.73
C THR A 59 17.99 -48.56 11.45
N HIS A 60 16.92 -49.35 11.56
CA HIS A 60 15.55 -48.84 11.43
C HIS A 60 15.05 -48.36 12.80
N ALA A 61 14.51 -47.15 12.80
CA ALA A 61 13.91 -46.48 13.95
C ALA A 61 12.57 -45.85 13.52
N THR A 62 11.87 -45.23 14.45
CA THR A 62 10.63 -44.51 14.19
C THR A 62 10.71 -43.09 14.75
N TRP A 63 9.94 -42.19 14.17
CA TRP A 63 9.82 -40.83 14.65
C TRP A 63 8.36 -40.36 14.57
N GLN A 64 8.00 -39.46 15.47
CA GLN A 64 6.66 -38.88 15.51
C GLN A 64 6.73 -37.43 15.98
N TYR A 65 6.04 -36.54 15.27
CA TYR A 65 5.79 -35.19 15.77
C TYR A 65 4.52 -35.17 16.62
N ILE A 66 4.61 -34.61 17.83
CA ILE A 66 3.52 -34.43 18.79
C ILE A 66 3.17 -32.93 18.83
N PRO A 67 2.10 -32.50 18.13
CA PRO A 67 1.73 -31.09 18.06
C PRO A 67 1.38 -30.49 19.43
N ALA A 68 0.76 -31.29 20.31
CA ALA A 68 0.31 -30.85 21.63
C ALA A 68 1.45 -30.32 22.51
N ASN A 69 2.64 -30.90 22.40
CA ASN A 69 3.83 -30.46 23.13
C ASN A 69 4.88 -29.80 22.19
N LYS A 70 4.55 -29.63 20.91
CA LYS A 70 5.48 -29.16 19.87
C LYS A 70 6.81 -29.93 19.92
N SER A 71 6.73 -31.25 20.13
CA SER A 71 7.90 -32.10 20.34
C SER A 71 8.03 -33.15 19.25
N LEU A 72 9.26 -33.57 19.01
CA LEU A 72 9.64 -34.67 18.15
C LEU A 72 10.04 -35.84 19.04
N VAL A 73 9.41 -36.99 18.87
CA VAL A 73 9.82 -38.24 19.52
C VAL A 73 10.59 -39.06 18.50
N ILE A 74 11.78 -39.51 18.87
CA ILE A 74 12.58 -40.46 18.10
C ILE A 74 12.71 -41.72 18.93
N SER A 75 12.20 -42.83 18.40
CA SER A 75 12.20 -44.14 19.07
C SER A 75 13.12 -45.10 18.33
N THR A 76 14.21 -45.45 18.98
CA THR A 76 15.17 -46.48 18.53
C THR A 76 14.90 -47.80 19.25
N SER A 77 15.54 -48.89 18.82
CA SER A 77 15.39 -50.20 19.46
C SER A 77 15.90 -50.25 20.92
N LYS A 78 16.69 -49.25 21.35
CA LYS A 78 17.28 -49.19 22.69
C LYS A 78 16.58 -48.18 23.58
N GLU A 79 16.25 -47.03 23.04
CA GLU A 79 15.78 -45.88 23.80
C GLU A 79 14.93 -44.95 22.94
N SER A 80 14.11 -44.14 23.59
CA SER A 80 13.30 -43.10 22.96
C SER A 80 13.66 -41.74 23.53
N TYR A 81 13.77 -40.75 22.65
CA TYR A 81 14.10 -39.37 23.02
C TYR A 81 12.94 -38.46 22.66
N MET A 82 12.58 -37.57 23.58
CA MET A 82 11.71 -36.43 23.29
C MET A 82 12.56 -35.19 23.07
N LEU A 83 12.36 -34.54 21.93
CA LEU A 83 13.18 -33.45 21.45
C LEU A 83 12.30 -32.26 21.08
N HIS A 84 12.73 -31.05 21.40
CA HIS A 84 12.05 -29.82 21.01
C HIS A 84 12.86 -29.12 19.91
N PRO A 85 12.24 -28.70 18.80
CA PRO A 85 12.86 -27.79 17.84
C PRO A 85 13.36 -26.54 18.56
N ALA A 86 14.68 -26.36 18.56
CA ALA A 86 15.34 -25.29 19.28
C ALA A 86 16.03 -24.30 18.36
N PHE A 87 16.48 -24.73 17.18
CA PHE A 87 16.94 -23.84 16.12
C PHE A 87 16.81 -24.44 14.73
N VAL A 88 16.47 -23.65 13.72
CA VAL A 88 16.48 -24.02 12.30
C VAL A 88 17.01 -22.86 11.45
N ASP A 89 17.89 -23.18 10.52
CA ASP A 89 18.21 -22.32 9.39
C ASP A 89 18.41 -23.15 8.12
N GLU A 90 19.04 -22.55 7.11
CA GLU A 90 19.33 -23.20 5.82
C GLU A 90 20.30 -24.38 5.94
N ASN A 91 21.16 -24.40 6.96
CA ASN A 91 22.27 -25.35 7.11
C ASN A 91 22.09 -26.31 8.29
N ILE A 92 21.61 -25.82 9.42
CA ILE A 92 21.56 -26.50 10.72
C ILE A 92 20.13 -26.55 11.24
N PHE A 93 19.75 -27.73 11.72
CA PHE A 93 18.60 -27.95 12.56
C PHE A 93 19.04 -28.45 13.94
N ALA A 94 18.77 -27.67 14.99
CA ALA A 94 19.09 -27.99 16.37
C ALA A 94 17.83 -28.42 17.14
N LEU A 95 17.96 -29.52 17.86
CA LEU A 95 16.93 -30.16 18.66
C LEU A 95 17.38 -30.22 20.11
N GLN A 96 16.61 -29.64 21.03
CA GLN A 96 16.87 -29.73 22.47
C GLN A 96 16.26 -31.01 23.03
N GLN A 97 17.00 -31.77 23.82
CA GLN A 97 16.43 -32.89 24.56
C GLN A 97 15.55 -32.39 25.71
N ASP A 98 14.31 -32.88 25.77
CA ASP A 98 13.29 -32.44 26.72
C ASP A 98 13.78 -32.54 28.18
N GLY A 99 13.43 -31.55 28.98
CA GLY A 99 13.87 -31.41 30.38
C GLY A 99 15.38 -31.17 30.57
N THR A 100 16.17 -30.95 29.51
CA THR A 100 17.63 -30.76 29.61
C THR A 100 18.12 -29.56 28.81
N ASN A 101 19.35 -29.11 29.09
CA ASN A 101 20.06 -28.09 28.29
C ASN A 101 21.01 -28.72 27.26
N LYS A 102 20.69 -29.93 26.81
CA LYS A 102 21.48 -30.66 25.83
C LYS A 102 20.81 -30.54 24.47
N PHE A 103 21.62 -30.28 23.45
CA PHE A 103 21.19 -30.06 22.08
C PHE A 103 21.83 -31.07 21.15
N ALA A 104 21.04 -31.63 20.25
CA ALA A 104 21.49 -32.37 19.09
C ALA A 104 21.50 -31.42 17.89
N PHE A 105 22.56 -31.48 17.09
CA PHE A 105 22.70 -30.66 15.89
C PHE A 105 22.68 -31.56 14.67
N MET A 106 21.87 -31.18 13.70
CA MET A 106 21.68 -31.88 12.44
C MET A 106 21.99 -30.90 11.31
N ILE A 107 22.77 -31.32 10.33
CA ILE A 107 23.19 -30.49 9.21
C ILE A 107 22.62 -31.09 7.94
N ASP A 108 22.04 -30.27 7.08
CA ASP A 108 21.49 -30.73 5.80
C ASP A 108 22.64 -31.28 4.93
N GLU A 109 22.57 -32.56 4.52
CA GLU A 109 23.62 -33.20 3.72
C GLU A 109 23.82 -32.48 2.38
N SER A 110 22.80 -31.84 1.83
CA SER A 110 22.90 -31.05 0.60
C SER A 110 23.79 -29.80 0.75
N GLN A 111 23.88 -29.23 1.94
CA GLN A 111 24.67 -28.03 2.24
C GLN A 111 26.09 -28.36 2.74
N LYS A 112 26.43 -29.65 2.80
CA LYS A 112 27.71 -30.13 3.33
C LYS A 112 28.92 -29.59 2.58
N SER A 113 28.82 -29.24 1.30
CA SER A 113 29.96 -28.65 0.56
C SER A 113 30.40 -27.30 1.13
N ASN A 114 29.48 -26.56 1.75
CA ASN A 114 29.68 -25.18 2.18
C ASN A 114 29.86 -25.07 3.69
N PHE A 115 29.33 -26.01 4.46
CA PHE A 115 29.32 -25.96 5.92
C PHE A 115 29.53 -27.34 6.55
N VAL A 116 30.72 -27.57 7.10
CA VAL A 116 31.06 -28.78 7.88
C VAL A 116 31.79 -28.37 9.15
N PRO A 117 31.07 -28.11 10.25
CA PRO A 117 31.71 -27.82 11.53
C PRO A 117 32.47 -29.08 11.99
N LYS A 118 33.77 -28.93 12.25
CA LYS A 118 34.63 -30.01 12.73
C LYS A 118 34.66 -30.10 14.24
N SER A 119 34.27 -29.03 14.92
CA SER A 119 34.30 -28.92 16.37
C SER A 119 33.13 -28.13 16.91
N LEU A 120 32.82 -28.34 18.20
CA LEU A 120 31.81 -27.56 18.90
C LEU A 120 32.13 -26.06 18.88
N ARG A 121 33.42 -25.68 18.86
CA ARG A 121 33.85 -24.28 18.80
C ARG A 121 33.48 -23.59 17.48
N GLU A 122 33.66 -24.28 16.36
CA GLU A 122 33.24 -23.76 15.04
C GLU A 122 31.73 -23.58 14.98
N LEU A 123 30.99 -24.53 15.56
CA LEU A 123 29.55 -24.46 15.68
C LEU A 123 29.13 -23.27 16.59
N THR A 124 29.79 -23.05 17.73
CA THR A 124 29.58 -21.85 18.56
C THR A 124 29.80 -20.56 17.79
N HIS A 125 30.91 -20.45 17.07
CA HIS A 125 31.23 -19.25 16.29
C HIS A 125 30.18 -18.97 15.22
N TYR A 126 29.67 -20.01 14.53
CA TYR A 126 28.59 -19.88 13.56
C TYR A 126 27.34 -19.22 14.16
N PHE A 127 26.91 -19.68 15.33
CA PHE A 127 25.75 -19.11 16.02
C PHE A 127 26.00 -17.67 16.49
N GLU A 128 27.20 -17.37 16.98
CA GLU A 128 27.59 -16.01 17.39
C GLU A 128 27.56 -15.03 16.21
N GLU A 129 28.12 -15.41 15.06
CA GLU A 129 28.08 -14.56 13.85
C GLU A 129 26.65 -14.30 13.36
N LYS A 130 25.80 -15.33 13.37
CA LYS A 130 24.39 -15.19 13.00
C LYS A 130 23.67 -14.22 13.92
N GLU A 131 23.94 -14.27 15.21
CA GLU A 131 23.33 -13.39 16.19
C GLU A 131 23.79 -11.94 16.02
N VAL A 132 25.10 -11.72 15.84
CA VAL A 132 25.64 -10.37 15.59
C VAL A 132 25.00 -9.75 14.35
N LYS A 133 24.88 -10.51 13.26
CA LYS A 133 24.21 -10.03 12.03
C LYS A 133 22.74 -9.69 12.26
N ARG A 134 22.03 -10.49 13.06
CA ARG A 134 20.62 -10.23 13.42
C ARG A 134 20.48 -8.93 14.22
N ILE A 135 21.31 -8.75 15.24
CA ILE A 135 21.31 -7.53 16.07
C ILE A 135 21.59 -6.30 15.21
N GLN A 136 22.59 -6.36 14.33
CA GLN A 136 22.91 -5.27 13.42
C GLN A 136 21.75 -4.92 12.48
N GLU A 137 21.04 -5.92 11.96
CA GLU A 137 19.87 -5.68 11.11
C GLU A 137 18.71 -5.07 11.92
N GLU A 138 18.45 -5.53 13.14
CA GLU A 138 17.44 -4.95 14.03
C GLU A 138 17.74 -3.48 14.37
N GLU A 139 19.00 -3.17 14.68
CA GLU A 139 19.46 -1.80 14.91
C GLU A 139 19.27 -0.92 13.66
N ARG A 140 19.61 -1.45 12.48
CA ARG A 140 19.41 -0.76 11.21
C ARG A 140 17.94 -0.47 10.93
N GLN A 141 17.05 -1.44 11.14
CA GLN A 141 15.61 -1.26 10.96
C GLN A 141 15.05 -0.24 11.94
N GLN A 142 15.52 -0.26 13.20
CA GLN A 142 15.14 0.73 14.20
C GLN A 142 15.59 2.14 13.80
N GLN A 143 16.81 2.30 13.28
CA GLN A 143 17.31 3.58 12.78
C GLN A 143 16.45 4.11 11.61
N LEU A 144 16.16 3.26 10.63
CA LEU A 144 15.28 3.61 9.50
C LEU A 144 13.88 4.03 9.97
N TYR A 145 13.32 3.34 10.96
CA TYR A 145 12.03 3.72 11.54
C TYR A 145 12.07 5.09 12.22
N ILE A 146 13.14 5.38 12.99
CA ILE A 146 13.33 6.68 13.65
C ILE A 146 13.46 7.79 12.62
N GLU A 147 14.23 7.57 11.55
CA GLU A 147 14.41 8.52 10.46
C GLU A 147 13.11 8.80 9.71
N ALA A 148 12.37 7.75 9.33
CA ALA A 148 11.07 7.88 8.67
C ALA A 148 10.07 8.64 9.55
N THR A 149 10.06 8.36 10.86
CA THR A 149 9.21 9.08 11.82
C THR A 149 9.61 10.56 11.93
N ARG A 150 10.91 10.87 11.91
CA ARG A 150 11.41 12.25 11.91
C ARG A 150 11.00 12.98 10.63
N GLN A 151 11.15 12.35 9.47
CA GLN A 151 10.74 12.91 8.18
C GLN A 151 9.23 13.19 8.15
N ARG A 152 8.39 12.24 8.58
CA ARG A 152 6.94 12.46 8.70
C ARG A 152 6.59 13.65 9.57
N LYS A 153 7.29 13.85 10.69
CA LYS A 153 7.09 15.03 11.56
C LYS A 153 7.50 16.34 10.88
N ILE A 154 8.58 16.33 10.11
CA ILE A 154 9.02 17.50 9.34
C ILE A 154 7.99 17.83 8.25
N GLU A 155 7.57 16.82 7.48
CA GLU A 155 6.56 16.95 6.44
C GLU A 155 5.22 17.43 7.00
N GLN A 156 4.78 16.90 8.15
CA GLN A 156 3.58 17.39 8.84
C GLN A 156 3.67 18.87 9.20
N LYS A 157 4.82 19.32 9.74
CA LYS A 157 5.04 20.74 10.06
C LYS A 157 5.06 21.61 8.80
N GLU A 158 5.66 21.12 7.73
CA GLU A 158 5.69 21.83 6.45
C GLU A 158 4.28 21.93 5.84
N ASN A 159 3.51 20.84 5.85
CA ASN A 159 2.13 20.82 5.39
C ASN A 159 1.24 21.76 6.21
N GLN A 160 1.37 21.77 7.55
CA GLN A 160 0.68 22.72 8.42
C GLN A 160 1.06 24.17 8.09
N ARG A 161 2.35 24.43 7.81
CA ARG A 161 2.83 25.76 7.41
C ARG A 161 2.24 26.18 6.06
N ILE A 162 2.20 25.27 5.08
CA ILE A 162 1.59 25.54 3.77
C ILE A 162 0.10 25.81 3.91
N GLU A 163 -0.62 25.05 4.74
CA GLU A 163 -2.05 25.26 4.99
C GLU A 163 -2.33 26.61 5.66
N LEU A 164 -1.52 27.00 6.66
CA LEU A 164 -1.59 28.33 7.25
C LEU A 164 -1.35 29.43 6.22
N LEU A 165 -0.33 29.27 5.35
CA LEU A 165 -0.02 30.22 4.29
C LEU A 165 -1.15 30.31 3.26
N LYS A 166 -1.83 29.20 2.94
CA LYS A 166 -3.03 29.19 2.09
C LYS A 166 -4.14 30.03 2.70
N GLY A 167 -4.45 29.84 3.98
CA GLY A 167 -5.47 30.65 4.67
C GLY A 167 -5.15 32.15 4.64
N ILE A 168 -3.90 32.51 4.94
CA ILE A 168 -3.44 33.91 4.87
C ILE A 168 -3.53 34.46 3.44
N ALA A 169 -3.17 33.65 2.44
CA ALA A 169 -3.23 34.04 1.03
C ALA A 169 -4.69 34.27 0.58
N GLU A 170 -5.62 33.43 1.02
CA GLU A 170 -7.05 33.59 0.76
C GLU A 170 -7.60 34.87 1.39
N GLU A 171 -7.27 35.17 2.65
CA GLU A 171 -7.65 36.44 3.28
C GLU A 171 -7.06 37.66 2.55
N SER A 172 -5.81 37.55 2.11
CA SER A 172 -5.13 38.60 1.33
C SER A 172 -5.80 38.80 -0.03
N TRP A 173 -6.20 37.71 -0.69
CA TRP A 173 -6.97 37.73 -1.93
C TRP A 173 -8.32 38.43 -1.71
N GLU A 174 -9.10 38.02 -0.72
CA GLU A 174 -10.43 38.61 -0.48
C GLU A 174 -10.35 40.12 -0.21
N ARG A 175 -9.32 40.59 0.49
CA ARG A 175 -9.08 42.03 0.73
C ARG A 175 -8.69 42.81 -0.53
N ASN A 176 -8.01 42.19 -1.48
CA ASN A 176 -7.39 42.88 -2.63
C ASN A 176 -7.98 42.50 -3.99
N LYS A 177 -8.93 41.56 -4.05
CA LYS A 177 -9.45 40.97 -5.29
C LYS A 177 -9.92 42.02 -6.28
N ASP A 178 -10.64 43.04 -5.84
CA ASP A 178 -11.18 44.07 -6.74
C ASP A 178 -10.06 44.84 -7.44
N LYS A 179 -9.00 45.20 -6.70
CA LYS A 179 -7.83 45.89 -7.26
C LYS A 179 -7.05 45.01 -8.23
N ILE A 180 -6.92 43.71 -7.92
CA ILE A 180 -6.19 42.75 -8.76
C ILE A 180 -6.96 42.50 -10.07
N LEU A 181 -8.27 42.29 -9.97
CA LEU A 181 -9.14 41.95 -11.09
C LEU A 181 -9.38 43.14 -12.04
N ILE A 182 -9.45 44.38 -11.50
CA ILE A 182 -9.57 45.59 -12.32
C ILE A 182 -8.32 45.85 -13.18
N ASN A 183 -7.16 45.36 -12.77
CA ASN A 183 -5.93 45.51 -13.56
C ASN A 183 -5.76 44.40 -14.62
N ASP A 184 -6.60 43.36 -14.60
CA ASP A 184 -6.52 42.23 -15.52
C ASP A 184 -7.41 42.44 -16.75
N LYS A 185 -6.77 42.78 -17.88
CA LYS A 185 -7.46 43.00 -19.17
C LYS A 185 -8.18 41.75 -19.69
N GLY A 186 -7.70 40.54 -19.36
CA GLY A 186 -8.32 39.28 -19.76
C GLY A 186 -9.61 39.01 -18.99
N TYR A 187 -9.55 39.20 -17.67
CA TYR A 187 -10.71 39.08 -16.79
C TYR A 187 -11.81 40.10 -17.15
N ILE A 188 -11.43 41.37 -17.37
CA ILE A 188 -12.39 42.41 -17.78
C ILE A 188 -13.09 42.04 -19.08
N ARG A 189 -12.35 41.51 -20.06
CA ARG A 189 -12.92 41.05 -21.34
C ARG A 189 -13.91 39.91 -21.14
N SER A 190 -13.54 38.93 -20.31
CA SER A 190 -14.39 37.78 -19.95
C SER A 190 -15.66 38.23 -19.22
N GLN A 191 -15.53 39.16 -18.28
CA GLN A 191 -16.64 39.75 -17.53
C GLN A 191 -17.61 40.49 -18.45
N LYS A 192 -17.09 41.29 -19.38
CA LYS A 192 -17.91 42.02 -20.36
C LYS A 192 -18.68 41.05 -21.27
N TYR A 193 -18.00 40.02 -21.78
CA TYR A 193 -18.63 38.99 -22.60
C TYR A 193 -19.75 38.23 -21.87
N SER A 194 -19.55 37.93 -20.58
CA SER A 194 -20.59 37.31 -19.74
C SER A 194 -21.80 38.23 -19.52
N LYS A 195 -21.59 39.54 -19.33
CA LYS A 195 -22.68 40.53 -19.22
C LYS A 195 -23.43 40.66 -20.54
N ASP A 196 -22.71 40.78 -21.65
CA ASP A 196 -23.31 40.95 -22.99
C ASP A 196 -24.13 39.71 -23.39
N THR A 197 -23.62 38.51 -23.11
CA THR A 197 -24.37 37.25 -23.32
C THR A 197 -25.60 37.17 -22.41
N PHE A 198 -25.50 37.56 -21.13
CA PHE A 198 -26.65 37.60 -20.22
C PHE A 198 -27.74 38.59 -20.63
N TYR A 199 -27.38 39.81 -21.07
CA TYR A 199 -28.37 40.75 -21.61
C TYR A 199 -28.99 40.23 -22.91
N GLY A 200 -28.19 39.61 -23.78
CA GLY A 200 -28.68 38.94 -24.98
C GLY A 200 -29.73 37.87 -24.67
N THR A 201 -29.50 37.07 -23.62
CA THR A 201 -30.45 36.02 -23.20
C THR A 201 -31.74 36.58 -22.63
N LEU A 202 -31.63 37.63 -21.81
CA LEU A 202 -32.79 38.31 -21.22
C LEU A 202 -33.68 38.92 -22.31
N VAL A 203 -33.09 39.64 -23.27
CA VAL A 203 -33.82 40.27 -24.38
C VAL A 203 -34.48 39.22 -25.27
N CYS A 204 -33.76 38.14 -25.63
CA CYS A 204 -34.33 37.06 -26.44
C CYS A 204 -35.45 36.31 -25.69
N GLY A 205 -35.31 36.10 -24.38
CA GLY A 205 -36.36 35.52 -23.55
C GLY A 205 -37.63 36.36 -23.52
N ILE A 206 -37.51 37.69 -23.35
CA ILE A 206 -38.66 38.61 -23.40
C ILE A 206 -39.31 38.59 -24.79
N ALA A 207 -38.52 38.61 -25.86
CA ALA A 207 -39.03 38.55 -27.23
C ALA A 207 -39.79 37.24 -27.52
N ALA A 208 -39.29 36.11 -27.01
CA ALA A 208 -39.96 34.81 -27.13
C ALA A 208 -41.31 34.79 -26.40
N ILE A 209 -41.38 35.35 -25.18
CA ILE A 209 -42.64 35.47 -24.41
C ILE A 209 -43.65 36.32 -25.18
N ILE A 210 -43.23 37.48 -25.71
CA ILE A 210 -44.09 38.35 -26.52
C ILE A 210 -44.58 37.62 -27.77
N GLY A 211 -43.71 36.86 -28.45
CA GLY A 211 -44.06 36.06 -29.61
C GLY A 211 -45.12 34.99 -29.30
N VAL A 212 -44.94 34.24 -28.21
CA VAL A 212 -45.91 33.22 -27.76
C VAL A 212 -47.25 33.87 -27.39
N CYS A 213 -47.25 34.97 -26.63
CA CYS A 213 -48.46 35.72 -26.30
C CYS A 213 -49.19 36.20 -27.56
N SER A 214 -48.45 36.69 -28.57
CA SER A 214 -49.02 37.15 -29.85
C SER A 214 -49.68 36.00 -30.62
N ILE A 215 -49.05 34.82 -30.64
CA ILE A 215 -49.62 33.62 -31.28
C ILE A 215 -50.87 33.14 -30.53
N LEU A 216 -50.87 33.16 -29.19
CA LEU A 216 -52.03 32.80 -28.37
C LEU A 216 -53.21 33.77 -28.59
N ILE A 217 -52.93 35.08 -28.73
CA ILE A 217 -53.93 36.09 -29.07
C ILE A 217 -54.53 35.83 -30.46
N LEU A 218 -53.69 35.49 -31.45
CA LEU A 218 -54.15 35.12 -32.79
C LEU A 218 -54.94 33.80 -32.81
N TRP A 219 -54.58 32.84 -31.96
CA TRP A 219 -55.31 31.57 -31.79
C TRP A 219 -56.69 31.76 -31.14
N TRP A 220 -56.81 32.66 -30.16
CA TRP A 220 -58.10 33.07 -29.60
C TRP A 220 -58.92 33.92 -30.60
N GLY A 221 -58.24 34.59 -31.52
CA GLY A 221 -58.82 35.44 -32.56
C GLY A 221 -59.08 34.75 -33.90
N LYS A 222 -60.15 33.93 -33.95
CA LYS A 222 -61.06 33.69 -35.10
C LYS A 222 -60.98 32.38 -35.90
N LEU A 223 -62.20 31.91 -36.20
CA LEU A 223 -62.70 31.22 -37.40
C LEU A 223 -61.80 30.13 -38.01
N TYR A 224 -62.26 28.90 -37.79
CA TYR A 224 -61.79 27.64 -38.36
C TYR A 224 -61.76 27.68 -39.90
N THR A 225 -60.57 27.53 -40.48
CA THR A 225 -60.20 26.53 -41.52
C THR A 225 -58.75 26.78 -41.93
N VAL A 226 -57.78 26.27 -41.17
CA VAL A 226 -56.36 26.35 -41.55
C VAL A 226 -55.96 25.03 -42.22
N PRO A 227 -55.40 25.03 -43.44
CA PRO A 227 -54.92 23.83 -44.13
C PRO A 227 -53.82 23.09 -43.32
N THR A 228 -53.68 21.77 -43.47
CA THR A 228 -52.67 20.91 -42.80
C THR A 228 -51.22 21.47 -42.86
N TRP A 229 -50.82 22.01 -44.00
CA TRP A 229 -49.62 22.79 -44.29
C TRP A 229 -49.38 23.96 -43.31
N GLY A 230 -50.44 24.63 -42.87
CA GLY A 230 -50.38 25.72 -41.90
C GLY A 230 -49.98 25.25 -40.51
N TYR A 231 -50.30 24.00 -40.13
CA TYR A 231 -49.80 23.39 -38.90
C TYR A 231 -48.31 23.09 -38.98
N VAL A 232 -47.79 22.72 -40.16
CA VAL A 232 -46.35 22.51 -40.38
C VAL A 232 -45.58 23.83 -40.26
N LEU A 233 -46.09 24.91 -40.87
CA LEU A 233 -45.50 26.25 -40.73
C LEU A 233 -45.59 26.78 -39.28
N GLY A 234 -46.71 26.54 -38.59
CA GLY A 234 -46.87 26.86 -37.18
C GLY A 234 -45.90 26.07 -36.29
N PHE A 235 -45.69 24.77 -36.57
CA PHE A 235 -44.73 23.93 -35.85
C PHE A 235 -43.28 24.36 -36.10
N CYS A 236 -42.91 24.70 -37.34
CA CYS A 236 -41.59 25.25 -37.66
C CYS A 236 -41.35 26.61 -37.00
N ALA A 237 -42.37 27.48 -36.95
CA ALA A 237 -42.29 28.73 -36.22
C ALA A 237 -42.16 28.50 -34.70
N PHE A 238 -42.87 27.51 -34.15
CA PHE A 238 -42.82 27.13 -32.74
C PHE A 238 -41.46 26.51 -32.35
N THR A 239 -40.89 25.63 -33.18
CA THR A 239 -39.55 25.06 -32.93
C THR A 239 -38.44 26.10 -33.10
N GLY A 240 -38.59 27.06 -34.04
CA GLY A 240 -37.70 28.22 -34.12
C GLY A 240 -37.80 29.14 -32.91
N LEU A 241 -39.02 29.39 -32.43
CA LEU A 241 -39.29 30.24 -31.26
C LEU A 241 -38.87 29.61 -29.93
N ILE A 242 -38.81 28.28 -29.83
CA ILE A 242 -38.38 27.58 -28.61
C ILE A 242 -36.91 27.14 -28.68
N GLY A 243 -36.43 26.69 -29.84
CA GLY A 243 -35.05 26.22 -30.02
C GLY A 243 -34.02 27.34 -29.88
N PHE A 244 -34.32 28.54 -30.39
CA PHE A 244 -33.45 29.70 -30.29
C PHE A 244 -33.22 30.17 -28.83
N PRO A 245 -34.26 30.36 -27.98
CA PRO A 245 -34.05 30.71 -26.59
C PRO A 245 -33.36 29.60 -25.79
N ILE A 246 -33.62 28.31 -26.06
CA ILE A 246 -32.92 27.21 -25.39
C ILE A 246 -31.41 27.24 -25.70
N SER A 247 -31.04 27.45 -26.97
CA SER A 247 -29.62 27.56 -27.38
C SER A 247 -28.91 28.73 -26.68
N ILE A 248 -29.60 29.85 -26.54
CA ILE A 248 -29.08 31.05 -25.87
C ILE A 248 -28.94 30.83 -24.35
N ILE A 249 -29.91 30.18 -23.70
CA ILE A 249 -29.85 29.80 -22.28
C ILE A 249 -28.66 28.88 -22.04
N LEU A 250 -28.47 27.85 -22.87
CA LEU A 250 -27.31 26.94 -22.78
C LEU A 250 -25.99 27.70 -22.95
N SER A 251 -25.90 28.62 -23.92
CA SER A 251 -24.72 29.46 -24.11
C SER A 251 -24.41 30.33 -22.88
N SER A 252 -25.43 30.90 -22.22
CA SER A 252 -25.25 31.70 -21.00
C SER A 252 -24.76 30.89 -19.81
N ILE A 253 -25.29 29.67 -19.62
CA ILE A 253 -24.84 28.74 -18.57
C ILE A 253 -23.36 28.39 -18.82
N ILE A 254 -23.01 28.07 -20.07
CA ILE A 254 -21.64 27.77 -20.49
C ILE A 254 -20.72 28.98 -20.22
N CYS A 255 -21.13 30.20 -20.59
CA CYS A 255 -20.36 31.42 -20.32
C CYS A 255 -20.17 31.72 -18.83
N LYS A 256 -21.20 31.51 -18.00
CA LYS A 256 -21.09 31.63 -16.54
C LYS A 256 -20.10 30.61 -15.97
N GLY A 257 -20.12 29.37 -16.47
CA GLY A 257 -19.15 28.33 -16.12
C GLY A 257 -17.72 28.71 -16.49
N TYR A 258 -17.50 29.22 -17.71
CA TYR A 258 -16.18 29.72 -18.14
C TYR A 258 -15.67 30.88 -17.26
N PHE A 259 -16.55 31.80 -16.87
CA PHE A 259 -16.17 32.93 -16.02
C PHE A 259 -15.82 32.51 -14.59
N ALA A 260 -16.62 31.61 -13.99
CA ALA A 260 -16.29 31.02 -12.68
C ALA A 260 -14.93 30.31 -12.73
N SER A 261 -14.69 29.54 -13.80
CA SER A 261 -13.40 28.87 -14.02
C SER A 261 -12.22 29.83 -14.15
N ASP A 262 -12.38 30.96 -14.86
CA ASP A 262 -11.31 31.95 -15.03
C ASP A 262 -11.01 32.71 -13.72
N TYR A 263 -12.05 33.03 -12.94
CA TYR A 263 -11.91 33.59 -11.59
C TYR A 263 -11.16 32.64 -10.67
N ASP A 264 -11.57 31.37 -10.60
CA ASP A 264 -10.95 30.36 -9.76
C ASP A 264 -9.49 30.12 -10.16
N LYS A 265 -9.20 30.11 -11.47
CA LYS A 265 -7.85 30.01 -11.99
C LYS A 265 -6.97 31.17 -11.51
N LYS A 266 -7.47 32.40 -11.55
CA LYS A 266 -6.74 33.60 -11.09
C LYS A 266 -6.53 33.61 -9.58
N LYS A 267 -7.56 33.23 -8.81
CA LYS A 267 -7.46 33.06 -7.35
C LYS A 267 -6.38 32.03 -7.00
N ASN A 268 -6.40 30.86 -7.63
CA ASN A 268 -5.42 29.80 -7.41
C ASN A 268 -4.00 30.22 -7.81
N GLN A 269 -3.86 30.94 -8.93
CA GLN A 269 -2.56 31.49 -9.35
C GLN A 269 -2.00 32.46 -8.30
N TYR A 270 -2.81 33.41 -7.82
CA TYR A 270 -2.38 34.34 -6.79
C TYR A 270 -1.98 33.65 -5.48
N ILE A 271 -2.77 32.67 -5.03
CA ILE A 271 -2.49 31.90 -3.81
C ILE A 271 -1.17 31.14 -3.95
N ASN A 272 -0.94 30.46 -5.08
CA ASN A 272 0.29 29.74 -5.32
C ASN A 272 1.50 30.68 -5.38
N ASP A 273 1.42 31.79 -6.11
CA ASP A 273 2.49 32.80 -6.20
C ASP A 273 2.80 33.40 -4.82
N TYR A 274 1.79 33.62 -3.97
CA TYR A 274 1.95 34.12 -2.62
C TYR A 274 2.72 33.13 -1.73
N ILE A 275 2.32 31.85 -1.77
CA ILE A 275 2.97 30.78 -1.01
C ILE A 275 4.42 30.62 -1.49
N GLU A 276 4.65 30.56 -2.79
CA GLU A 276 5.99 30.39 -3.37
C GLU A 276 6.93 31.54 -2.98
N LYS A 277 6.47 32.79 -3.03
CA LYS A 277 7.26 33.95 -2.57
C LYS A 277 7.61 33.86 -1.09
N LYS A 278 6.69 33.39 -0.25
CA LYS A 278 6.92 33.24 1.20
C LYS A 278 7.79 32.04 1.55
N LEU A 279 7.80 31.01 0.71
CA LEU A 279 8.71 29.87 0.85
C LEU A 279 10.14 30.19 0.36
N ARG A 280 10.28 31.01 -0.70
CA ARG A 280 11.60 31.44 -1.23
C ARG A 280 12.25 32.61 -0.49
N GLY A 281 11.45 33.40 0.23
CA GLY A 281 11.91 34.62 0.91
C GLY A 281 12.49 34.40 2.32
N ASN A 282 12.58 33.15 2.76
CA ASN A 282 13.30 32.71 3.97
C ASN A 282 14.44 31.78 3.56
#